data_AF-K0T4A9-F1
#
_entry.id   AF-K0T4A9-F1
#
_cell.length_a   1.000
_cell.length_b   1.000
_cell.length_c   1.000
_cell.angle_alpha   90.00
_cell.angle_beta   90.00
_cell.angle_gamma   90.00
#
_symmetry.space_group_name_H-M   'P 1'
#
loop_
_entity.id
_entity.type
_entity.pdbx_description
1 polymer ?
#
loop_
_entity_poly.entity_id
_entity_poly.type
_entity_poly.pdbx_seq_one_letter_code
_entity_poly.pdbx_strand_id
1 'polypeptide(L)'
;STGEDYCSSVAVSSGYAMKSGAHYAEFLITGTTPCIGIVRPMPGLDASAYQEGVCSFTEYTNLFPDFRAQRTDDWGDSDVHACDFCCGSGRMNWTDWYDDQIDIEWEGREYCQSGDTVGMLLNLDEGTLTIYKNNRRLGVMMDGLSGPYCWYVSVYKRRTAAESAVSIKRGTLPDSD
;
A
#
# COMPACT_ATOMS: atom_id res chain seq x y z
N SER A 1 26.26 -8.75 18.08
CA SER A 1 25.18 -8.66 17.09
C SER A 1 24.18 -7.65 17.62
N THR A 2 24.30 -6.40 17.21
CA THR A 2 23.32 -5.36 17.56
C THR A 2 22.15 -5.53 16.60
N GLY A 3 21.12 -6.28 17.02
CA GLY A 3 19.86 -6.33 16.29
C GLY A 3 19.33 -4.90 16.23
N GLU A 4 19.31 -4.32 15.03
CA GLU A 4 18.67 -3.04 14.81
C GLU A 4 17.17 -3.24 15.08
N ASP A 5 16.68 -2.69 16.19
CA ASP A 5 15.26 -2.69 16.51
C ASP A 5 14.55 -1.77 15.50
N TYR A 6 13.88 -2.38 14.53
CA TYR A 6 12.99 -1.72 13.59
C TYR A 6 11.60 -1.62 14.20
N CYS A 7 11.05 -0.41 14.30
CA CYS A 7 9.64 -0.24 14.64
C CYS A 7 8.90 0.20 13.38
N SER A 8 7.90 -0.57 12.96
CA SER A 8 7.06 -0.22 11.82
C SER A 8 5.62 0.01 12.27
N SER A 9 4.91 0.86 11.53
CA SER A 9 3.51 1.21 11.81
C SER A 9 2.73 1.17 10.51
N VAL A 10 1.50 0.66 10.58
CA VAL A 10 0.57 0.59 9.47
C VAL A 10 -0.68 1.38 9.81
N ALA A 11 -1.17 2.17 8.85
CA ALA A 11 -2.47 2.82 8.91
C ALA A 11 -3.31 2.37 7.72
N VAL A 12 -4.58 2.03 7.98
CA VAL A 12 -5.54 1.60 6.95
C VAL A 12 -6.76 2.53 7.00
N SER A 13 -7.26 2.93 5.84
CA SER A 13 -8.54 3.64 5.73
C SER A 13 -9.72 2.66 5.83
N SER A 14 -9.82 1.91 6.93
CA SER A 14 -10.78 0.80 7.09
C SER A 14 -12.24 1.23 7.03
N GLY A 15 -12.55 2.48 7.40
CA GLY A 15 -13.89 3.07 7.26
C GLY A 15 -14.25 3.50 5.84
N TYR A 16 -13.34 3.41 4.87
CA TYR A 16 -13.54 3.87 3.50
C TYR A 16 -13.07 2.82 2.48
N ALA A 17 -13.83 1.72 2.39
CA ALA A 17 -13.63 0.72 1.35
C ALA A 17 -14.09 1.26 -0.02
N MET A 18 -13.16 1.29 -0.97
CA MET A 18 -13.39 1.62 -2.36
C MET A 18 -13.94 0.38 -3.06
N LYS A 19 -15.13 0.46 -3.65
CA LYS A 19 -15.86 -0.72 -4.17
C LYS A 19 -16.10 -0.74 -5.68
N SER A 20 -16.05 0.40 -6.34
CA SER A 20 -16.28 0.57 -7.79
C SER A 20 -15.72 1.90 -8.28
N GLY A 21 -15.49 2.05 -9.58
CA GLY A 21 -15.02 3.31 -10.16
C GLY A 21 -13.58 3.67 -9.83
N ALA A 22 -13.23 4.92 -10.11
CA ALA A 22 -11.89 5.48 -9.94
C ALA A 22 -11.74 6.24 -8.60
N HIS A 23 -10.67 5.95 -7.87
CA HIS A 23 -10.33 6.59 -6.60
C HIS A 23 -8.89 7.07 -6.62
N TYR A 24 -8.68 8.34 -6.29
CA TYR A 24 -7.36 8.97 -6.30
C TYR A 24 -6.98 9.56 -4.93
N ALA A 25 -5.78 9.24 -4.47
CA ALA A 25 -5.21 9.74 -3.23
C ALA A 25 -3.79 10.28 -3.46
N GLU A 26 -3.44 11.32 -2.73
CA GLU A 26 -2.10 11.91 -2.74
C GLU A 26 -1.44 11.77 -1.38
N PHE A 27 -0.17 11.43 -1.41
CA PHE A 27 0.66 11.17 -0.24
C PHE A 27 1.90 12.04 -0.30
N LEU A 28 2.08 12.91 0.69
CA LEU A 28 3.29 13.71 0.84
C LEU A 28 4.33 12.90 1.63
N ILE A 29 5.48 12.67 1.01
CA ILE A 29 6.56 11.89 1.61
C ILE A 29 7.43 12.81 2.49
N THR A 30 7.55 12.49 3.79
CA THR A 30 8.44 13.23 4.70
C THR A 30 9.27 12.28 5.57
N GLY A 31 10.58 12.55 5.67
CA GLY A 31 11.48 11.72 6.49
C GLY A 31 11.86 10.39 5.81
N THR A 32 11.46 9.25 6.38
CA THR A 32 11.74 7.93 5.81
C THR A 32 10.91 7.65 4.56
N THR A 33 11.22 6.54 3.91
CA THR A 33 10.58 6.06 2.70
C THR A 33 9.46 5.06 3.05
N PRO A 34 8.18 5.47 3.07
CA PRO A 34 7.07 4.57 3.36
C PRO A 34 6.83 3.58 2.22
N CYS A 35 6.02 2.57 2.47
CA CYS A 35 5.30 1.87 1.41
C CYS A 35 3.83 2.29 1.45
N ILE A 36 3.25 2.49 0.27
CA ILE A 36 1.91 3.05 0.11
C ILE A 36 1.15 2.18 -0.86
N GLY A 37 -0.05 1.76 -0.51
CA GLY A 37 -0.72 0.71 -1.26
C GLY A 37 -2.19 0.54 -0.99
N ILE A 38 -2.70 -0.56 -1.54
CA ILE A 38 -4.06 -1.05 -1.37
C ILE A 38 -4.05 -2.39 -0.64
N VAL A 39 -5.02 -2.60 0.23
CA VAL A 39 -5.23 -3.87 0.94
C VAL A 39 -6.71 -4.18 0.96
N ARG A 40 -7.05 -5.47 1.01
CA ARG A 40 -8.43 -5.89 1.18
C ARG A 40 -9.04 -5.35 2.48
N PRO A 41 -10.33 -4.97 2.50
CA PRO A 41 -11.00 -4.55 3.73
C PRO A 41 -11.10 -5.73 4.70
N MET A 42 -10.58 -5.56 5.91
CA MET A 42 -10.58 -6.57 6.96
C MET A 42 -11.17 -6.00 8.27
N PRO A 43 -12.49 -5.73 8.32
CA PRO A 43 -13.12 -5.09 9.49
C PRO A 43 -13.11 -5.96 10.75
N GLY A 44 -12.95 -7.28 10.61
CA GLY A 44 -12.84 -8.23 11.72
C GLY A 44 -11.42 -8.39 12.27
N LEU A 45 -10.43 -7.73 11.67
CA LEU A 45 -9.04 -7.82 12.10
C LEU A 45 -8.78 -6.83 13.23
N ASP A 46 -8.62 -7.33 14.45
CA ASP A 46 -8.23 -6.51 15.60
C ASP A 46 -6.72 -6.23 15.56
N ALA A 47 -6.34 -5.07 15.03
CA ALA A 47 -4.95 -4.63 14.99
C ALA A 47 -4.28 -4.58 16.39
N SER A 48 -5.06 -4.45 17.47
CA SER A 48 -4.55 -4.42 18.84
C SER A 48 -4.25 -5.80 19.43
N ALA A 49 -4.75 -6.87 18.80
CA ALA A 49 -4.46 -8.25 19.19
C ALA A 49 -3.01 -8.66 18.82
N TYR A 50 -2.37 -7.93 17.92
CA TYR A 50 -1.01 -8.19 17.45
C TYR A 50 0.00 -7.36 18.26
N GLN A 51 0.54 -7.96 19.34
CA GLN A 51 1.47 -7.33 20.28
C GLN A 51 2.82 -6.91 19.66
N GLU A 52 3.12 -7.41 18.45
CA GLU A 52 4.25 -6.99 17.63
C GLU A 52 3.70 -6.60 16.26
N GLY A 53 4.01 -5.37 15.85
CA GLY A 53 3.26 -4.64 14.84
C GLY A 53 2.99 -5.41 13.56
N VAL A 54 1.75 -5.31 13.10
CA VAL A 54 1.48 -5.42 11.66
C VAL A 54 2.21 -4.28 11.01
N CYS A 55 3.35 -4.61 10.41
CA CYS A 55 4.32 -3.65 9.95
C CYS A 55 4.30 -3.52 8.42
N SER A 56 3.74 -4.52 7.74
CA SER A 56 3.35 -4.52 6.34
C SER A 56 2.34 -5.65 6.08
N PHE A 57 1.48 -5.52 5.07
CA PHE A 57 0.63 -6.62 4.60
C PHE A 57 1.34 -7.55 3.61
N THR A 58 2.54 -7.19 3.15
CA THR A 58 3.31 -7.89 2.12
C THR A 58 4.51 -8.70 2.65
N GLU A 59 4.95 -8.49 3.90
CA GLU A 59 6.19 -9.12 4.43
C GLU A 59 5.98 -10.09 5.61
N TYR A 60 4.85 -10.00 6.34
CA TYR A 60 4.64 -10.75 7.59
C TYR A 60 3.83 -12.04 7.38
N THR A 61 4.52 -13.06 6.89
CA THR A 61 3.92 -14.35 6.52
C THR A 61 3.22 -15.08 7.67
N ASN A 62 3.60 -14.82 8.92
CA ASN A 62 2.96 -15.43 10.09
C ASN A 62 1.51 -14.96 10.32
N LEU A 63 1.13 -13.80 9.81
CA LEU A 63 -0.24 -13.25 9.92
C LEU A 63 -1.11 -13.56 8.71
N PHE A 64 -0.54 -14.09 7.63
CA PHE A 64 -1.26 -14.46 6.41
C PHE A 64 -2.43 -15.42 6.66
N PRO A 65 -2.35 -16.43 7.56
CA PRO A 65 -3.52 -17.23 7.91
C PRO A 65 -4.69 -16.40 8.45
N ASP A 66 -4.42 -15.43 9.31
CA ASP A 66 -5.45 -14.58 9.91
C ASP A 66 -6.05 -13.62 8.88
N PHE A 67 -5.22 -13.04 8.01
CA PHE A 67 -5.67 -12.16 6.94
C PHE A 67 -6.54 -12.92 5.94
N ARG A 68 -6.15 -14.15 5.57
CA ARG A 68 -6.96 -15.02 4.70
C ARG A 68 -8.29 -15.42 5.33
N ALA A 69 -8.35 -15.59 6.64
CA ALA A 69 -9.60 -15.88 7.34
C ALA A 69 -10.61 -14.73 7.25
N GLN A 70 -10.18 -13.51 6.85
CA GLN A 70 -11.06 -12.37 6.59
C GLN A 70 -11.65 -12.37 5.17
N ARG A 71 -11.24 -13.29 4.29
CA ARG A 71 -11.73 -13.33 2.90
C ARG A 71 -13.25 -13.47 2.89
N THR A 72 -13.88 -12.68 2.04
CA THR A 72 -15.32 -12.76 1.74
C THR A 72 -15.54 -12.92 0.24
N ASP A 73 -16.73 -13.36 -0.15
CA ASP A 73 -17.11 -13.51 -1.57
C ASP A 73 -17.04 -12.17 -2.34
N ASP A 74 -17.16 -11.05 -1.62
CA ASP A 74 -17.11 -9.70 -2.20
C ASP A 74 -15.73 -9.33 -2.78
N TRP A 75 -14.66 -10.06 -2.45
CA TRP A 75 -13.30 -9.77 -2.94
C TRP A 75 -13.18 -10.00 -4.46
N GLY A 76 -14.16 -10.68 -5.06
CA GLY A 76 -14.17 -11.01 -6.48
C GLY A 76 -13.06 -11.99 -6.84
N ASP A 77 -12.62 -11.92 -8.09
CA ASP A 77 -11.74 -12.92 -8.70
C ASP A 77 -10.25 -12.57 -8.58
N SER A 78 -9.90 -11.37 -8.13
CA SER A 78 -8.51 -10.92 -8.01
C SER A 78 -7.80 -11.55 -6.81
N ASP A 79 -6.67 -12.20 -7.09
CA ASP A 79 -5.76 -12.76 -6.09
C ASP A 79 -4.85 -11.70 -5.45
N VAL A 80 -4.92 -10.44 -5.88
CA VAL A 80 -4.14 -9.36 -5.24
C VAL A 80 -4.82 -8.97 -3.93
N HIS A 81 -4.29 -9.41 -2.80
CA HIS A 81 -4.84 -9.14 -1.46
C HIS A 81 -4.21 -7.91 -0.81
N ALA A 82 -2.93 -7.66 -1.10
CA ALA A 82 -2.30 -6.37 -0.87
C ALA A 82 -1.32 -6.06 -2.00
N CYS A 83 -1.15 -4.78 -2.32
CA CYS A 83 -0.14 -4.30 -3.24
C CYS A 83 0.32 -2.90 -2.81
N ASP A 84 1.63 -2.69 -2.73
CA ASP A 84 2.21 -1.40 -2.39
C ASP A 84 3.38 -0.99 -3.30
N PHE A 85 3.56 0.33 -3.35
CA PHE A 85 4.69 1.02 -3.93
C PHE A 85 5.67 1.38 -2.80
N CYS A 86 6.88 0.82 -2.83
CA CYS A 86 7.94 1.14 -1.89
C CYS A 86 8.61 2.43 -2.31
N CYS A 87 8.38 3.52 -1.58
CA CYS A 87 8.96 4.83 -1.91
C CYS A 87 10.50 4.83 -1.89
N GLY A 88 11.14 3.89 -1.19
CA GLY A 88 12.60 3.87 -1.06
C GLY A 88 13.31 3.32 -2.29
N SER A 89 12.72 2.33 -2.94
CA SER A 89 13.28 1.68 -4.14
C SER A 89 12.51 2.04 -5.42
N GLY A 90 11.28 2.54 -5.27
CA GLY A 90 10.30 2.68 -6.34
C GLY A 90 9.66 1.34 -6.75
N ARG A 91 9.99 0.23 -6.09
CA ARG A 91 9.53 -1.11 -6.50
C ARG A 91 8.13 -1.41 -5.99
N MET A 92 7.54 -2.43 -6.58
CA MET A 92 6.26 -2.98 -6.17
C MET A 92 6.45 -4.16 -5.23
N ASN A 93 5.58 -4.26 -4.23
CA ASN A 93 5.34 -5.48 -3.47
C ASN A 93 3.88 -5.87 -3.64
N TRP A 94 3.57 -7.16 -3.69
CA TRP A 94 2.19 -7.64 -3.60
C TRP A 94 2.12 -9.06 -3.03
N THR A 95 0.94 -9.48 -2.61
CA THR A 95 0.71 -10.81 -2.07
C THR A 95 -0.76 -11.24 -2.23
N ASP A 96 -0.96 -12.54 -2.39
CA ASP A 96 -2.25 -13.25 -2.23
C ASP A 96 -2.35 -13.95 -0.85
N TRP A 97 -1.37 -13.71 0.03
CA TRP A 97 -1.14 -14.36 1.32
C TRP A 97 -0.96 -15.89 1.25
N TYR A 98 -0.69 -16.45 0.07
CA TYR A 98 -0.08 -17.77 -0.13
C TYR A 98 1.38 -17.66 -0.52
N ASP A 99 1.71 -16.67 -1.35
CA ASP A 99 3.05 -16.29 -1.79
C ASP A 99 3.19 -14.77 -1.63
N ASP A 100 4.36 -14.32 -1.20
CA ASP A 100 4.72 -12.92 -1.17
C ASP A 100 5.74 -12.62 -2.26
N GLN A 101 5.45 -11.61 -3.07
CA GLN A 101 6.37 -11.13 -4.07
C GLN A 101 6.76 -9.70 -3.72
N ILE A 102 8.00 -9.57 -3.26
CA ILE A 102 8.59 -8.29 -2.87
C ILE A 102 9.63 -7.84 -3.90
N ASP A 103 9.95 -6.54 -3.87
CA ASP A 103 11.01 -5.93 -4.68
C ASP A 103 10.85 -6.15 -6.21
N ILE A 104 9.61 -6.17 -6.69
CA ILE A 104 9.29 -6.42 -8.10
C ILE A 104 9.53 -5.16 -8.93
N GLU A 105 10.22 -5.33 -10.06
CA GLU A 105 10.43 -4.28 -11.06
C GLU A 105 9.17 -4.09 -11.91
N TRP A 106 8.85 -2.83 -12.23
CA TRP A 106 7.71 -2.46 -13.08
C TRP A 106 8.06 -1.25 -13.94
N GLU A 107 7.35 -1.07 -15.06
CA GLU A 107 7.65 -0.02 -16.04
C GLU A 107 7.32 1.37 -15.50
N GLY A 108 8.29 2.29 -15.55
CA GLY A 108 8.12 3.68 -15.10
C GLY A 108 8.49 3.92 -13.65
N ARG A 109 9.01 2.91 -12.93
CA ARG A 109 9.35 3.06 -11.52
C ARG A 109 10.40 4.13 -11.24
N GLU A 110 10.19 4.85 -10.15
CA GLU A 110 11.13 5.85 -9.64
C GLU A 110 11.14 5.81 -8.11
N TYR A 111 12.31 5.98 -7.49
CA TYR A 111 12.39 6.16 -6.04
C TYR A 111 11.89 7.56 -5.63
N CYS A 112 11.49 7.71 -4.38
CA CYS A 112 11.05 8.98 -3.80
C CYS A 112 12.09 9.57 -2.85
N GLN A 113 12.01 10.88 -2.67
CA GLN A 113 12.75 11.64 -1.68
C GLN A 113 11.79 12.43 -0.79
N SER A 114 12.28 12.86 0.37
CA SER A 114 11.50 13.75 1.25
C SER A 114 11.11 15.01 0.47
N GLY A 115 9.82 15.35 0.49
CA GLY A 115 9.23 16.45 -0.28
C GLY A 115 8.51 16.03 -1.56
N ASP A 116 8.73 14.80 -2.05
CA ASP A 116 7.96 14.26 -3.18
C ASP A 116 6.50 14.02 -2.79
N THR A 117 5.59 14.17 -3.76
CA THR A 117 4.19 13.75 -3.66
C THR A 117 3.97 12.53 -4.55
N VAL A 118 3.43 11.47 -3.96
CA VAL A 118 3.00 10.26 -4.68
C VAL A 118 1.48 10.32 -4.83
N GLY A 119 0.99 10.24 -6.07
CA GLY A 119 -0.43 10.05 -6.37
C GLY A 119 -0.71 8.59 -6.71
N MET A 120 -1.81 8.04 -6.23
CA MET A 120 -2.25 6.68 -6.56
C MET A 120 -3.67 6.71 -7.07
N LEU A 121 -3.89 6.16 -8.27
CA LEU A 121 -5.19 6.00 -8.90
C LEU A 121 -5.56 4.53 -8.94
N LEU A 122 -6.51 4.12 -8.10
CA LEU A 122 -7.15 2.82 -8.18
C LEU A 122 -8.38 2.95 -9.09
N ASN A 123 -8.35 2.33 -10.26
CA ASN A 123 -9.49 2.26 -11.18
C ASN A 123 -10.06 0.84 -11.17
N LEU A 124 -11.16 0.62 -10.44
CA LEU A 124 -11.80 -0.69 -10.34
C LEU A 124 -12.63 -1.07 -11.56
N ASP A 125 -12.96 -0.10 -12.44
CA ASP A 125 -13.66 -0.39 -13.69
C ASP A 125 -12.68 -0.95 -14.74
N GLU A 126 -11.42 -0.49 -14.73
CA GLU A 126 -10.34 -1.00 -15.57
C GLU A 126 -9.52 -2.11 -14.88
N GLY A 127 -9.65 -2.25 -13.56
CA GLY A 127 -8.89 -3.18 -12.75
C GLY A 127 -7.41 -2.81 -12.61
N THR A 128 -7.08 -1.52 -12.50
CA THR A 128 -5.69 -1.03 -12.49
C THR A 128 -5.34 -0.17 -11.27
N LEU A 129 -4.06 -0.17 -10.91
CA LEU A 129 -3.45 0.75 -9.95
C LEU A 129 -2.33 1.53 -10.65
N THR A 130 -2.55 2.82 -10.89
CA THR A 130 -1.60 3.72 -11.56
C THR A 130 -0.90 4.63 -10.56
N ILE A 131 0.41 4.83 -10.73
CA ILE A 131 1.24 5.68 -9.87
C ILE A 131 1.57 6.99 -10.57
N TYR A 132 1.55 8.08 -9.79
CA TYR A 132 1.97 9.42 -10.16
C TYR A 132 3.03 9.90 -9.19
N LYS A 133 3.98 10.70 -9.66
CA LYS A 133 4.98 11.38 -8.84
C LYS A 133 5.06 12.83 -9.24
N ASN A 134 4.87 13.73 -8.28
CA ASN A 134 4.91 15.18 -8.50
C ASN A 134 4.05 15.61 -9.70
N ASN A 135 2.81 15.10 -9.75
CA ASN A 135 1.82 15.31 -10.81
C ASN A 135 2.18 14.72 -12.20
N ARG A 136 3.26 13.95 -12.31
CA ARG A 136 3.60 13.21 -13.54
C ARG A 136 3.19 11.74 -13.40
N ARG A 137 2.47 11.22 -14.39
CA ARG A 137 2.14 9.79 -14.47
C ARG A 137 3.42 8.96 -14.65
N LEU A 138 3.61 7.96 -13.79
CA LEU A 138 4.71 6.99 -13.90
C LEU A 138 4.29 5.77 -14.74
N GLY A 139 3.11 5.20 -14.47
CA GLY A 139 2.63 4.02 -15.18
C GLY A 139 1.59 3.22 -14.39
N VAL A 140 1.07 2.15 -15.00
CA VAL A 140 0.26 1.14 -14.32
C VAL A 140 1.22 0.21 -13.57
N MET A 141 1.11 0.19 -12.24
CA MET A 141 1.95 -0.66 -11.39
C MET A 141 1.34 -2.06 -11.24
N MET A 142 0.02 -2.15 -11.13
CA MET A 142 -0.71 -3.42 -10.97
C MET A 142 -1.98 -3.41 -11.82
N ASP A 143 -2.31 -4.56 -12.41
CA ASP A 143 -3.55 -4.81 -13.14
C ASP A 143 -4.28 -6.05 -12.58
N GLY A 144 -5.42 -6.43 -13.19
CA GLY A 144 -6.20 -7.57 -12.74
C GLY A 144 -6.87 -7.38 -11.37
N LEU A 145 -7.09 -6.13 -10.95
CA LEU A 145 -7.72 -5.81 -9.67
C LEU A 145 -9.24 -5.91 -9.79
N SER A 146 -9.89 -6.51 -8.78
CA SER A 146 -11.35 -6.60 -8.70
C SER A 146 -11.81 -6.61 -7.26
N GLY A 147 -13.07 -6.25 -7.01
CA GLY A 147 -13.63 -6.20 -5.67
C GLY A 147 -13.09 -5.03 -4.84
N PRO A 148 -13.42 -4.97 -3.55
CA PRO A 148 -13.13 -3.81 -2.73
C PRO A 148 -11.68 -3.79 -2.21
N TYR A 149 -11.18 -2.57 -2.02
CA TYR A 149 -9.88 -2.28 -1.42
C TYR A 149 -9.95 -1.06 -0.49
N CYS A 150 -9.00 -0.97 0.43
CA CYS A 150 -8.72 0.20 1.27
C CYS A 150 -7.31 0.69 0.97
N TRP A 151 -7.09 2.01 1.06
CA TRP A 151 -5.73 2.55 1.11
C TRP A 151 -5.05 2.14 2.42
N TYR A 152 -3.76 1.83 2.34
CA TYR A 152 -2.90 1.71 3.51
C TYR A 152 -1.53 2.37 3.29
N VAL A 153 -0.87 2.67 4.41
CA VAL A 153 0.51 3.14 4.45
C VAL A 153 1.24 2.33 5.49
N SER A 154 2.44 1.85 5.16
CA SER A 154 3.42 1.32 6.12
C SER A 154 4.64 2.24 6.20
N VAL A 155 5.15 2.44 7.40
CA VAL A 155 6.38 3.21 7.65
C VAL A 155 7.36 2.36 8.44
N TYR A 156 8.60 2.29 7.96
CA TYR A 156 9.71 1.67 8.68
C TYR A 156 10.48 2.75 9.45
N LYS A 157 10.58 2.63 10.77
CA LYS A 157 11.39 3.52 11.61
C LYS A 157 12.63 2.77 12.10
N ARG A 158 13.80 3.28 11.71
CA ARG A 158 15.04 2.97 12.44
C ARG A 158 15.01 3.78 13.74
N ARG A 159 15.24 3.14 14.90
CA ARG A 159 15.19 3.82 16.22
C ARG A 159 16.07 5.07 16.34
N THR A 160 17.05 5.26 15.46
CA THR A 160 17.98 6.40 15.44
C THR A 160 17.64 7.50 14.41
N ALA A 161 16.60 7.32 13.57
CA ALA A 161 16.20 8.29 12.56
C ALA A 161 15.17 9.29 13.12
N ALA A 162 15.18 10.51 12.56
CA ALA A 162 14.20 11.56 12.85
C ALA A 162 12.75 11.07 12.68
N GLU A 163 11.79 11.76 13.31
CA GLU A 163 10.37 11.44 13.19
C GLU A 163 9.95 11.35 11.71
N SER A 164 9.30 10.23 11.38
CA SER A 164 8.86 9.93 10.02
C SER A 164 7.35 10.12 9.97
N ALA A 165 6.87 10.82 8.96
CA ALA A 165 5.46 11.12 8.80
C ALA A 165 5.05 11.00 7.33
N VAL A 166 3.81 10.60 7.11
CA VAL A 166 3.15 10.65 5.81
C VAL A 166 1.81 11.31 6.04
N SER A 167 1.47 12.30 5.21
CA SER A 167 0.12 12.85 5.19
C SER A 167 -0.61 12.37 3.94
N ILE A 168 -1.85 11.95 4.13
CA ILE A 168 -2.76 11.53 3.06
C ILE A 168 -3.84 12.59 2.90
N LYS A 169 -4.14 12.93 1.65
CA LYS A 169 -5.31 13.73 1.31
C LYS A 169 -6.02 13.11 0.11
N ARG A 170 -7.32 13.33 0.03
CA ARG A 170 -8.06 13.09 -1.21
C ARG A 170 -7.48 14.01 -2.29
N GLY A 171 -7.06 13.44 -3.40
CA GLY A 171 -6.61 14.22 -4.56
C GLY A 171 -7.76 14.52 -5.51
N THR A 172 -7.52 15.42 -6.46
CA THR A 172 -8.39 15.55 -7.65
C THR A 172 -7.82 14.62 -8.71
N LEU A 173 -8.67 13.86 -9.41
CA LEU A 173 -8.22 13.02 -10.52
C LEU A 173 -7.39 13.90 -11.48
N PRO A 174 -6.15 13.51 -11.82
CA PRO A 174 -5.43 14.19 -12.87
C PRO A 174 -6.23 14.08 -14.16
N ASP A 175 -6.25 15.16 -14.96
CA ASP A 175 -6.97 15.17 -16.23
C ASP A 175 -6.52 13.97 -17.08
N SER A 176 -7.48 13.25 -17.64
CA SER A 176 -7.21 12.17 -18.58
C SER A 176 -6.56 12.77 -19.82
N ASP A 177 -5.31 12.39 -20.13
CA ASP A 177 -4.70 12.64 -21.44
C ASP A 177 -5.47 11.89 -22.56
#